data_AF-A0A379F0Q4-F1
#
_entry.id   AF-A0A379F0Q4-F1
#
_cell.length_a   1.000
_cell.length_b   1.000
_cell.length_c   1.000
_cell.angle_alpha   90.00
_cell.angle_beta   90.00
_cell.angle_gamma   90.00
#
_symmetry.space_group_name_H-M   'P 1'
#
loop_
_entity.id
_entity.type
_entity.pdbx_description
1 polymer ?
#
loop_
_entity_poly.entity_id
_entity_poly.type
_entity_poly.pdbx_seq_one_letter_code
_entity_poly.pdbx_strand_id
1 'polypeptide(L)'
;MISENVLRINNTLITLIMQSGASAELASNMSMTLLYFILGCCIEQQAITLIDSEILMQKRLAFEQIVRDKYPQTWQVREILFADDFAMRFNFGLEQLVTGFEHQLMTP
;
A
#
# COMPACT_ATOMS: atom_id res chain seq x y z
N MET A 1 -7.21 -10.41 -15.32
CA MET A 1 -8.50 -9.76 -15.63
C MET A 1 -8.25 -8.81 -16.79
N ILE A 2 -8.75 -9.09 -17.99
CA ILE A 2 -8.52 -8.25 -19.18
C ILE A 2 -9.85 -7.59 -19.50
N SER A 3 -9.98 -6.31 -19.16
CA SER A 3 -11.08 -5.46 -19.58
C SER A 3 -10.51 -4.17 -20.16
N GLU A 4 -11.24 -3.55 -21.09
CA GLU A 4 -10.82 -2.29 -21.73
C GLU A 4 -10.53 -1.20 -20.69
N ASN A 5 -11.33 -1.14 -19.62
CA ASN A 5 -11.12 -0.20 -18.53
C ASN A 5 -9.79 -0.42 -17.80
N VAL A 6 -9.43 -1.68 -17.51
CA VAL A 6 -8.16 -2.03 -16.87
C VAL A 6 -6.98 -1.69 -17.79
N LEU A 7 -7.10 -2.00 -19.09
CA LEU A 7 -6.07 -1.67 -20.08
C LEU A 7 -5.87 -0.15 -20.20
N ARG A 8 -6.96 0.63 -20.20
CA ARG A 8 -6.89 2.09 -20.26
C ARG A 8 -6.15 2.68 -19.06
N ILE A 9 -6.45 2.20 -17.84
CA ILE A 9 -5.76 2.66 -16.62
C ILE A 9 -4.27 2.32 -16.70
N ASN A 10 -3.93 1.07 -17.01
CA ASN A 10 -2.53 0.66 -17.08
C ASN A 10 -1.77 1.41 -18.17
N ASN A 11 -2.36 1.57 -19.36
CA ASN A 11 -1.76 2.34 -20.45
C ASN A 11 -1.53 3.81 -20.06
N THR A 12 -2.47 4.43 -19.33
CA THR A 12 -2.31 5.80 -18.85
C THR A 12 -1.14 5.92 -17.88
N LEU A 13 -1.03 5.01 -16.90
CA LEU A 13 0.07 5.01 -15.94
C LEU A 13 1.43 4.81 -16.63
N ILE A 14 1.54 3.79 -17.49
CA ILE A 14 2.77 3.50 -18.24
C ILE A 14 3.15 4.70 -19.10
N THR A 15 2.19 5.33 -19.78
CA THR A 15 2.46 6.52 -20.61
C THR A 15 3.04 7.67 -19.79
N LEU A 16 2.43 7.99 -18.63
CA LEU A 16 2.92 9.05 -17.75
C LEU A 16 4.32 8.75 -17.20
N ILE A 17 4.59 7.51 -16.83
CA ILE A 17 5.90 7.10 -16.32
C ILE A 17 6.95 7.16 -17.44
N MET A 18 6.64 6.70 -18.65
CA MET A 18 7.56 6.83 -19.80
C MET A 18 7.85 8.30 -20.14
N GLN A 19 6.89 9.20 -19.99
CA GLN A 19 7.11 10.65 -20.19
C GLN A 19 8.11 11.25 -19.19
N SER A 20 8.34 10.61 -18.04
CA SER A 20 9.37 11.01 -17.09
C SER A 20 10.80 10.53 -17.45
N GLY A 21 10.95 9.82 -18.58
CA GLY A 21 12.24 9.30 -19.05
C GLY A 21 12.48 7.82 -18.76
N ALA A 22 11.51 7.13 -18.16
CA ALA A 22 11.61 5.70 -17.88
C ALA A 22 11.67 4.86 -19.17
N SER A 23 12.45 3.77 -19.16
CA SER A 23 12.33 2.73 -20.18
C SER A 23 10.96 2.04 -20.09
N ALA A 24 10.54 1.35 -21.15
CA ALA A 24 9.28 0.60 -21.14
C ALA A 24 9.24 -0.48 -20.05
N GLU A 25 10.38 -1.14 -19.80
CA GLU A 25 10.51 -2.13 -18.73
C GLU A 25 10.35 -1.49 -17.35
N LEU A 26 11.04 -0.37 -17.10
CA LEU A 26 10.96 0.34 -15.85
C LEU A 26 9.55 0.89 -15.61
N ALA A 27 8.93 1.49 -16.63
CA ALA A 27 7.57 2.01 -16.57
C ALA A 27 6.53 0.92 -16.26
N SER A 28 6.68 -0.28 -16.84
CA SER A 28 5.84 -1.43 -16.55
C SER A 28 5.98 -1.90 -15.10
N ASN A 29 7.21 -2.00 -14.59
CA ASN A 29 7.44 -2.40 -13.20
C ASN A 29 6.90 -1.36 -12.21
N MET A 30 7.11 -0.07 -12.48
CA MET A 30 6.59 1.03 -11.65
C MET A 30 5.06 1.05 -11.66
N SER A 31 4.40 0.91 -12.82
CA SER A 31 2.94 0.93 -12.91
C SER A 31 2.31 -0.24 -12.16
N MET A 32 2.87 -1.45 -12.30
CA MET A 32 2.39 -2.63 -11.61
C MET A 32 2.61 -2.53 -10.10
N THR A 33 3.76 -2.03 -9.66
CA THR A 33 4.07 -1.79 -8.24
C THR A 33 3.07 -0.83 -7.62
N LEU A 34 2.78 0.29 -8.29
CA LEU A 34 1.81 1.27 -7.84
C LEU A 34 0.40 0.67 -7.74
N LEU A 35 -0.04 -0.08 -8.76
CA LEU A 35 -1.34 -0.74 -8.75
C LEU A 35 -1.45 -1.77 -7.63
N TYR A 36 -0.42 -2.57 -7.38
CA TYR A 36 -0.41 -3.54 -6.28
C TYR A 36 -0.48 -2.86 -4.91
N PHE A 37 0.25 -1.76 -4.72
CA PHE A 37 0.16 -0.97 -3.50
C PHE A 37 -1.24 -0.42 -3.27
N ILE A 38 -1.83 0.22 -4.29
CA ILE A 38 -3.18 0.79 -4.21
C ILE A 38 -4.22 -0.29 -3.88
N LEU A 39 -4.15 -1.43 -4.59
CA LEU A 39 -5.06 -2.55 -4.35
C LEU A 39 -4.89 -3.13 -2.95
N GLY A 40 -3.65 -3.29 -2.46
CA GLY A 40 -3.38 -3.75 -1.10
C GLY A 40 -4.01 -2.84 -0.05
N CYS A 41 -3.84 -1.52 -0.18
CA CYS A 41 -4.46 -0.54 0.72
C CYS A 41 -5.99 -0.64 0.70
N CYS A 42 -6.60 -0.71 -0.48
CA CYS A 42 -8.05 -0.83 -0.62
C CYS A 42 -8.59 -2.13 0.00
N ILE A 43 -7.91 -3.26 -0.20
CA ILE A 43 -8.30 -4.56 0.36
C ILE A 43 -8.30 -4.50 1.89
N GLU A 44 -7.23 -4.00 2.50
CA GLU A 44 -7.10 -3.89 3.96
C GLU A 44 -8.16 -2.94 4.56
N GLN A 45 -8.37 -1.78 3.93
CA GLN A 45 -9.39 -0.83 4.37
C GLN A 45 -10.80 -1.43 4.29
N GLN A 46 -11.12 -2.10 3.16
CA GLN A 46 -12.41 -2.74 2.98
C GLN A 46 -12.62 -3.89 3.95
N ALA A 47 -11.59 -4.69 4.22
CA ALA A 47 -11.65 -5.78 5.18
C ALA A 47 -12.05 -5.29 6.57
N ILE A 48 -11.54 -4.13 7.01
CA ILE A 48 -11.89 -3.56 8.32
C ILE A 48 -13.30 -2.98 8.33
N THR A 49 -13.73 -2.27 7.28
CA THR A 49 -15.09 -1.70 7.21
C THR A 49 -16.20 -2.74 7.20
N LEU A 50 -15.89 -4.01 6.88
CA LEU A 50 -16.85 -5.11 6.83
C LEU A 50 -16.91 -5.93 8.14
N ILE A 51 -16.02 -5.67 9.09
CA ILE A 51 -15.94 -6.43 10.36
C ILE A 51 -16.72 -5.69 11.44
N ASP A 52 -17.49 -6.43 12.23
CA ASP A 52 -18.18 -5.91 13.40
C ASP A 52 -17.22 -5.35 14.47
N SER A 53 -17.60 -4.25 15.10
CA SER A 53 -16.79 -3.56 16.10
C SER A 53 -16.39 -4.43 17.31
N GLU A 54 -17.25 -5.36 17.73
CA GLU A 54 -16.96 -6.29 18.82
C GLU A 54 -15.89 -7.30 18.39
N ILE A 55 -15.97 -7.79 17.15
CA ILE A 55 -14.96 -8.68 16.57
C ILE A 55 -13.61 -7.97 16.46
N LEU A 56 -13.58 -6.70 16.05
CA LEU A 56 -12.35 -5.89 16.01
C LEU A 56 -11.73 -5.75 17.40
N MET A 57 -12.54 -5.49 18.44
CA MET A 57 -12.06 -5.41 19.82
C MET A 57 -11.45 -6.74 20.30
N GLN A 58 -12.10 -7.87 20.01
CA GLN A 58 -11.58 -9.20 20.38
C GLN A 58 -10.25 -9.50 19.68
N LYS A 59 -10.13 -9.16 18.39
CA LYS A 59 -8.86 -9.31 17.65
C LYS A 59 -7.74 -8.46 18.25
N ARG A 60 -8.06 -7.24 18.70
CA ARG A 60 -7.08 -6.36 19.38
C ARG A 60 -6.59 -6.98 20.69
N LEU A 61 -7.50 -7.46 21.54
CA LEU A 61 -7.12 -8.11 22.80
C LEU A 61 -6.23 -9.34 22.57
N ALA A 62 -6.58 -10.18 21.60
CA ALA A 62 -5.79 -11.36 21.25
C ALA A 62 -4.39 -10.97 20.72
N PHE A 63 -4.30 -9.93 19.89
CA PHE A 63 -3.02 -9.40 19.43
C PHE A 63 -2.16 -8.92 20.60
N GLU A 64 -2.70 -8.10 21.49
CA GLU A 64 -1.96 -7.51 22.62
C GLU A 64 -1.36 -8.57 23.55
N GLN A 65 -2.09 -9.66 23.79
CA GLN A 65 -1.57 -10.81 24.56
C GLN A 65 -0.36 -11.46 23.88
N ILE A 66 -0.39 -11.63 22.55
CA ILE A 66 0.69 -12.26 21.81
C ILE A 66 1.92 -11.35 21.73
N VAL A 67 1.71 -10.08 21.39
CA VAL A 67 2.83 -9.17 21.07
C VAL A 67 3.61 -8.71 22.28
N ARG A 68 2.96 -8.62 23.44
CA ARG A 68 3.61 -8.22 24.69
C ARG A 68 4.76 -9.14 25.08
N ASP A 69 4.60 -10.45 24.86
CA ASP A 69 5.54 -11.45 25.35
C ASP A 69 6.60 -11.83 24.32
N LYS A 70 6.28 -11.73 23.02
CA LYS A 70 7.11 -12.30 21.94
C LYS A 70 7.66 -11.28 20.95
N TYR A 71 7.07 -10.10 20.85
CA TYR A 71 7.35 -9.14 19.78
C TYR A 71 7.54 -7.72 20.33
N PRO A 72 8.65 -7.44 21.04
CA PRO A 72 8.82 -6.19 21.78
C PRO A 72 8.77 -4.93 20.91
N GLN A 73 9.28 -4.98 19.67
CA GLN A 73 9.18 -3.86 18.74
C GLN A 73 7.73 -3.63 18.29
N THR A 74 6.99 -4.70 17.98
CA THR A 74 5.57 -4.62 17.63
C THR A 74 4.74 -4.10 18.80
N TRP A 75 5.06 -4.52 20.02
CA TRP A 75 4.44 -3.98 21.24
C TRP A 75 4.67 -2.47 21.38
N GLN A 76 5.88 -1.98 21.06
CA GLN A 76 6.22 -0.56 21.14
C GLN A 76 5.37 0.30 20.20
N VAL A 77 5.02 -0.21 19.01
CA VAL A 77 4.27 0.53 17.97
C VAL A 77 2.79 0.13 17.87
N ARG A 78 2.28 -0.70 18.79
CA ARG A 78 0.94 -1.31 18.70
C ARG A 78 -0.19 -0.30 18.46
N GLU A 79 -0.17 0.85 19.14
CA GLU A 79 -1.22 1.86 19.01
C GLU A 79 -1.23 2.46 17.59
N ILE A 80 -0.06 2.61 16.98
CA ILE A 80 0.09 3.09 15.59
C ILE A 80 -0.41 2.02 14.62
N LEU A 81 -0.16 0.73 14.89
CA LEU A 81 -0.63 -0.38 14.06
C LEU A 81 -2.16 -0.55 14.08
N PHE A 82 -2.83 -0.19 15.17
CA PHE A 82 -4.30 -0.17 15.27
C PHE A 82 -4.95 1.17 14.92
N ALA A 83 -4.17 2.21 14.65
CA ALA A 83 -4.73 3.49 14.23
C ALA A 83 -5.53 3.30 12.93
N ASP A 84 -6.80 3.68 12.98
CA ASP A 84 -7.74 3.65 11.84
C ASP A 84 -7.53 4.87 10.92
N ASP A 85 -6.28 5.08 10.51
CA ASP A 85 -5.88 6.19 9.64
C ASP A 85 -5.32 5.65 8.32
N PHE A 86 -6.21 5.03 7.53
CA PHE A 86 -5.87 4.49 6.22
C PHE A 86 -5.43 5.56 5.23
N ALA A 87 -5.98 6.77 5.34
CA ALA A 87 -5.63 7.89 4.47
C ALA A 87 -4.16 8.29 4.67
N MET A 88 -3.72 8.43 5.93
CA MET A 88 -2.32 8.70 6.23
C MET A 88 -1.41 7.59 5.72
N ARG A 89 -1.74 6.31 5.96
CA ARG A 89 -0.93 5.17 5.50
C ARG A 89 -0.81 5.11 3.98
N PHE A 90 -1.92 5.37 3.28
CA PHE A 90 -1.96 5.42 1.82
C PHE A 90 -1.06 6.54 1.29
N ASN A 91 -1.20 7.76 1.82
CA ASN A 91 -0.41 8.91 1.41
C ASN A 91 1.08 8.69 1.68
N PHE A 92 1.42 8.20 2.87
CA PHE A 92 2.80 7.90 3.24
C PHE A 92 3.41 6.88 2.27
N GLY A 93 2.75 5.74 2.03
CA GLY A 93 3.28 4.73 1.13
C GLY A 93 3.37 5.19 -0.33
N LEU A 94 2.40 5.97 -0.81
CA LEU A 94 2.43 6.55 -2.16
C LEU A 94 3.62 7.49 -2.34
N GLU A 95 3.86 8.37 -1.36
CA GLU A 95 5.01 9.27 -1.37
C GLU A 95 6.32 8.49 -1.41
N GLN A 96 6.47 7.45 -0.58
CA GLN A 96 7.69 6.62 -0.59
C GLN A 96 7.92 5.92 -1.93
N LEU A 97 6.85 5.43 -2.59
CA LEU A 97 6.97 4.81 -3.91
C LEU A 97 7.40 5.83 -4.97
N VAL A 98 6.77 7.01 -4.99
CA VAL A 98 7.11 8.07 -5.95
C VAL A 98 8.55 8.52 -5.76
N THR A 99 8.99 8.78 -4.52
CA THR A 99 10.39 9.14 -4.24
C THR A 99 11.36 8.03 -4.67
N GLY A 100 11.01 6.76 -4.43
CA GLY A 100 11.81 5.63 -4.91
C GLY A 100 11.91 5.58 -6.44
N PHE A 101 10.81 5.87 -7.14
CA PHE A 101 10.80 5.93 -8.59
C PHE A 101 11.64 7.08 -9.14
N GLU A 102 11.53 8.28 -8.54
CA GLU A 102 12.34 9.43 -8.90
C GLU A 102 13.84 9.12 -8.79
N HIS A 103 14.25 8.46 -7.69
CA HIS A 103 15.65 8.05 -7.52
C HIS A 103 16.10 7.06 -8.62
N GLN A 104 15.25 6.12 -9.02
CA GLN A 104 15.57 5.17 -10.10
C GLN A 104 15.71 5.86 -11.46
N LEU A 105 14.95 6.92 -11.71
CA LEU A 105 15.05 7.70 -12.95
C LEU A 105 16.32 8.57 -13.00
N MET A 106 16.83 8.98 -11.85
CA MET A 106 18.06 9.77 -11.73
C MET A 106 19.34 8.91 -11.76
N THR A 107 19.19 7.59 -11.59
CA THR A 107 20.33 6.67 -11.60
C THR A 107 20.59 6.25 -13.06
N PRO A 108 21.78 6.51 -13.62
CA PRO A 108 22.10 6.22 -15.03
C PRO A 108 22.17 4.72 -15.35
#